data_AF-A0A7C7CH46-F1
#
_entry.id   AF-A0A7C7CH46-F1
#
_cell.length_a   1.000
_cell.length_b   1.000
_cell.length_c   1.000
_cell.angle_alpha   90.00
_cell.angle_beta   90.00
_cell.angle_gamma   90.00
#
_symmetry.space_group_name_H-M   'P 1'
#
loop_
_entity.id
_entity.type
_entity.pdbx_description
1 polymer ?
#
loop_
_entity_poly.entity_id
_entity_poly.type
_entity_poly.pdbx_seq_one_letter_code
_entity_poly.pdbx_strand_id
1 'polypeptide(L)'
;MADIQSGGFVYRSGHDSDDRHFAFDARRIERARAVASNRRTRLVTLRKFRSKGSGVRLDSFLADLCVDLSRTRIKRLIVDGEVTVDGSSSNAGYRLKTEQEVEIRVPDPIPSHMLPQDIPIDVVYEDDHIMVVDKPAGLPVHPGPGHPDTTLVNGLLGMRPNVGGVGGVMRPGLVHRLDMHTSGLMVVAKTDAAHSTLSAALKNRKFDKRYTALVAGILTPKEALIDAPIGRDPTNRKRMALDDNGRASQTAYSAVTIYANKTLADVKPVTGRTHQIRVHFASIGHPVIGDETYGRADPNLGRHFLHAHRLGFQHPVTLQDISFTVEQGDFVALLGPNGSGKTTLVRLALGLVNPTRGEVLLFGAQAHRFRDWHQVGYVPQTVEGIHTQFPATVEEIVSHGLYKGFDPTRFWKLGIPESVRISMEAVGVANLRKRRISALSTGQQQRVLIARSLVRDPKILLLDEPEAGVDAAGQEQLYSILRRLNTEDGITILMVSHDIGAVMREAKTVACINRTLVFHGPAHHITQRELSDLYGLPMDVLVHDLMHEHR
;
A
#
# COMPACT_ATOMS: atom_id res chain seq x y z
N MET A 1 -15.82 38.84 -21.42
CA MET A 1 -16.71 39.12 -20.27
C MET A 1 -17.69 37.96 -20.21
N ALA A 2 -17.27 36.80 -19.71
CA ALA A 2 -17.17 36.41 -18.28
C ALA A 2 -18.55 36.08 -17.70
N ASP A 3 -18.88 34.79 -17.69
CA ASP A 3 -19.34 34.07 -16.49
C ASP A 3 -19.32 32.55 -16.76
N ILE A 4 -18.42 31.85 -16.08
CA ILE A 4 -18.29 30.39 -16.08
C ILE A 4 -18.77 29.90 -14.72
N GLN A 5 -19.91 29.22 -14.70
CA GLN A 5 -20.44 28.51 -13.53
C GLN A 5 -19.74 27.15 -13.38
N SER A 6 -19.27 26.89 -12.16
CA SER A 6 -18.59 25.70 -11.70
C SER A 6 -19.55 24.53 -11.47
N GLY A 7 -19.50 23.52 -12.36
CA GLY A 7 -20.18 22.23 -12.18
C GLY A 7 -19.32 21.25 -11.40
N GLY A 8 -19.58 21.10 -10.09
CA GLY A 8 -19.09 19.99 -9.27
C GLY A 8 -20.16 18.91 -9.16
N PHE A 9 -19.83 17.66 -9.51
CA PHE A 9 -20.75 16.54 -9.35
C PHE A 9 -20.77 16.05 -7.88
N VAL A 10 -21.96 16.13 -7.29
CA VAL A 10 -22.32 15.58 -5.98
C VAL A 10 -22.85 14.16 -6.21
N TYR A 11 -22.21 13.15 -5.62
CA TYR A 11 -22.79 11.81 -5.57
C TYR A 11 -23.90 11.80 -4.50
N ARG A 12 -25.16 11.76 -4.95
CA ARG A 12 -26.34 11.51 -4.11
C ARG A 12 -26.72 10.04 -4.26
N SER A 13 -26.95 9.35 -3.14
CA SER A 13 -27.54 8.01 -3.12
C SER A 13 -28.99 8.08 -3.63
N GLY A 14 -29.20 7.71 -4.89
CA GLY A 14 -30.52 7.50 -5.49
C GLY A 14 -30.89 6.02 -5.45
N HIS A 15 -31.98 5.70 -4.76
CA HIS A 15 -32.74 4.48 -4.99
C HIS A 15 -33.30 4.51 -6.41
N ASP A 16 -33.00 3.49 -7.21
CA ASP A 16 -33.92 3.01 -8.23
C ASP A 16 -34.00 1.49 -8.10
N SER A 17 -35.22 1.05 -7.85
CA SER A 17 -35.65 -0.33 -7.72
C SER A 17 -35.72 -0.98 -9.09
N ASP A 18 -34.96 -2.05 -9.30
CA ASP A 18 -35.26 -3.04 -10.33
C ASP A 18 -35.26 -4.44 -9.70
N ASP A 19 -36.48 -4.95 -9.54
CA ASP A 19 -36.81 -6.28 -9.08
C ASP A 19 -36.16 -7.35 -9.98
N ARG A 20 -35.20 -8.08 -9.43
CA ARG A 20 -34.87 -9.43 -9.89
C ARG A 20 -34.93 -10.39 -8.71
N HIS A 21 -36.11 -10.94 -8.50
CA HIS A 21 -36.34 -12.08 -7.62
C HIS A 21 -35.43 -13.26 -8.00
N PHE A 22 -34.37 -13.49 -7.22
CA PHE A 22 -33.73 -14.79 -7.13
C PHE A 22 -34.41 -15.56 -6.00
N ALA A 23 -35.51 -16.24 -6.31
CA ALA A 23 -36.12 -17.21 -5.40
C ALA A 23 -35.14 -18.39 -5.23
N PHE A 24 -34.42 -18.44 -4.09
CA PHE A 24 -33.54 -19.54 -3.76
C PHE A 24 -34.26 -20.63 -2.96
N ASP A 25 -34.20 -21.84 -3.51
CA ASP A 25 -34.84 -23.09 -3.13
C ASP A 25 -34.52 -23.55 -1.69
N ALA A 26 -35.54 -23.58 -0.84
CA ALA A 26 -35.50 -24.04 0.56
C ALA A 26 -34.93 -25.46 0.74
N ARG A 27 -34.93 -26.29 -0.30
CA ARG A 27 -34.35 -27.66 -0.28
C ARG A 27 -32.83 -27.66 -0.15
N ARG A 28 -32.15 -26.55 -0.47
CA ARG A 28 -30.69 -26.41 -0.36
C ARG A 28 -30.24 -26.23 1.10
N ILE A 29 -31.08 -25.64 1.94
CA ILE A 29 -30.84 -25.44 3.39
C ILE A 29 -30.97 -26.76 4.15
N GLU A 30 -31.94 -27.61 3.80
CA GLU A 30 -32.05 -28.96 4.38
C GLU A 30 -30.89 -29.87 3.97
N ARG A 31 -30.41 -29.77 2.72
CA ARG A 31 -29.19 -30.47 2.30
C ARG A 31 -27.95 -30.00 3.07
N ALA A 32 -27.81 -28.70 3.35
CA ALA A 32 -26.72 -28.17 4.17
C ALA A 32 -26.78 -28.69 5.63
N ARG A 33 -27.99 -28.85 6.20
CA ARG A 33 -28.19 -29.46 7.52
C ARG A 33 -27.86 -30.96 7.53
N ALA A 34 -28.18 -31.69 6.46
CA ALA A 34 -27.84 -33.11 6.32
C ALA A 34 -26.32 -33.33 6.18
N VAL A 35 -25.61 -32.44 5.46
CA VAL A 35 -24.14 -32.48 5.30
C VAL A 35 -23.41 -32.22 6.62
N ALA A 36 -23.97 -31.39 7.51
CA ALA A 36 -23.39 -31.14 8.84
C ALA A 36 -23.42 -32.36 9.78
N SER A 37 -24.25 -33.37 9.49
CA SER A 37 -24.39 -34.58 10.31
C SER A 37 -23.43 -35.72 9.94
N ASN A 38 -22.78 -35.65 8.77
CA ASN A 38 -21.93 -36.74 8.31
C ASN A 38 -20.44 -36.48 8.62
N ARG A 39 -19.95 -37.14 9.67
CA ARG A 39 -18.52 -37.22 9.97
C ARG A 39 -17.76 -37.85 8.80
N ARG A 40 -16.70 -37.15 8.37
CA ARG A 40 -15.50 -37.59 7.61
C ARG A 40 -15.65 -37.76 6.09
N THR A 41 -15.08 -36.81 5.35
CA THR A 41 -13.86 -37.02 4.54
C THR A 41 -13.21 -35.63 4.35
N ARG A 42 -12.01 -35.40 4.90
CA ARG A 42 -11.27 -34.13 4.68
C ARG A 42 -10.65 -34.20 3.29
N LEU A 43 -10.92 -33.21 2.43
CA LEU A 43 -10.08 -32.99 1.27
C LEU A 43 -8.74 -32.44 1.77
N VAL A 44 -7.66 -33.09 1.36
CA VAL A 44 -6.29 -32.77 1.76
C VAL A 44 -5.50 -32.60 0.48
N THR A 45 -4.95 -31.41 0.27
CA THR A 45 -4.01 -31.20 -0.83
C THR A 45 -2.66 -31.78 -0.41
N LEU A 46 -2.23 -32.84 -1.09
CA LEU A 46 -0.93 -33.46 -0.87
C LEU A 46 0.10 -32.82 -1.79
N ARG A 47 1.21 -32.33 -1.24
CA ARG A 47 2.36 -31.88 -2.03
C ARG A 47 3.61 -32.62 -1.61
N LYS A 48 4.39 -33.08 -2.60
CA LYS A 48 5.65 -33.78 -2.39
C LYS A 48 6.79 -32.99 -3.03
N PHE A 49 7.88 -32.85 -2.27
CA PHE A 49 9.07 -32.14 -2.68
C PHE A 49 10.30 -33.01 -2.41
N ARG A 50 11.39 -32.74 -3.12
CA ARG A 50 12.66 -33.43 -2.94
C ARG A 50 13.77 -32.41 -2.73
N SER A 51 14.57 -32.57 -1.68
CA SER A 51 15.62 -31.62 -1.35
C SER A 51 16.80 -31.74 -2.30
N LYS A 52 17.13 -30.67 -3.06
CA LYS A 52 18.27 -30.64 -3.99
C LYS A 52 19.60 -30.22 -3.36
N GLY A 53 19.64 -29.94 -2.06
CA GLY A 53 20.83 -29.50 -1.33
C GLY A 53 20.76 -29.83 0.16
N SER A 54 21.89 -29.71 0.87
CA SER A 54 21.98 -30.02 2.30
C SER A 54 22.05 -28.76 3.17
N GLY A 55 21.51 -28.84 4.39
CA GLY A 55 21.64 -27.81 5.43
C GLY A 55 20.53 -26.76 5.50
N VAL A 56 19.59 -26.75 4.55
CA VAL A 56 18.41 -25.86 4.58
C VAL A 56 17.42 -26.35 5.64
N ARG A 57 16.87 -25.42 6.44
CA ARG A 57 15.84 -25.73 7.44
C ARG A 57 14.52 -26.10 6.76
N LEU A 58 13.81 -27.07 7.32
CA LEU A 58 12.53 -27.58 6.83
C LEU A 58 11.48 -26.46 6.67
N ASP A 59 11.39 -25.55 7.65
CA ASP A 59 10.45 -24.42 7.57
C ASP A 59 10.80 -23.41 6.47
N SER A 60 12.09 -23.14 6.25
CA SER A 60 12.58 -22.30 5.14
C SER A 60 12.35 -22.97 3.79
N PHE A 61 12.70 -24.25 3.67
CA PHE A 61 12.52 -25.04 2.45
C PHE A 61 11.05 -25.06 1.99
N LEU A 62 10.12 -25.30 2.92
CA LEU A 62 8.68 -25.28 2.62
C LEU A 62 8.18 -23.86 2.34
N ALA A 63 8.72 -22.82 2.98
CA ALA A 63 8.32 -21.44 2.72
C ALA A 63 8.73 -20.96 1.32
N ASP A 64 9.83 -21.46 0.80
CA ASP A 64 10.30 -21.13 -0.55
C ASP A 64 9.47 -21.84 -1.63
N LEU A 65 8.97 -23.05 -1.35
CA LEU A 65 8.22 -23.87 -2.32
C LEU A 65 6.69 -23.69 -2.26
N CYS A 66 6.12 -23.53 -1.05
CA CYS A 66 4.70 -23.28 -0.84
C CYS A 66 4.45 -21.78 -0.62
N VAL A 67 4.67 -20.99 -1.66
CA VAL A 67 4.55 -19.51 -1.62
C VAL A 67 3.14 -19.00 -1.29
N ASP A 68 2.13 -19.85 -1.44
CA ASP A 68 0.74 -19.59 -1.07
C ASP A 68 0.48 -19.76 0.44
N LEU A 69 1.40 -20.40 1.19
CA LEU A 69 1.27 -20.62 2.63
C LEU A 69 2.18 -19.68 3.42
N SER A 70 1.62 -19.02 4.44
CA SER A 70 2.43 -18.22 5.35
C SER A 70 3.39 -19.08 6.17
N ARG A 71 4.56 -18.54 6.54
CA ARG A 71 5.52 -19.22 7.43
C ARG A 71 4.90 -19.67 8.75
N THR A 72 3.94 -18.91 9.28
CA THR A 72 3.19 -19.28 10.50
C THR A 72 2.30 -20.50 10.26
N ARG A 73 1.63 -20.58 9.12
CA ARG A 73 0.82 -21.74 8.73
C ARG A 73 1.68 -22.97 8.52
N ILE A 74 2.82 -22.84 7.84
CA ILE A 74 3.80 -23.93 7.65
C ILE A 74 4.29 -24.47 9.01
N LYS A 75 4.72 -23.60 9.92
CA LYS A 75 5.14 -24.02 11.27
C LYS A 75 4.02 -24.75 12.01
N ARG A 76 2.78 -24.29 11.86
CA ARG A 76 1.63 -24.96 12.48
C ARG A 76 1.37 -26.33 11.87
N LEU A 77 1.44 -26.49 10.54
CA LEU A 77 1.32 -27.79 9.87
C LEU A 77 2.42 -28.77 10.31
N ILE A 78 3.65 -28.28 10.52
CA ILE A 78 4.74 -29.11 11.07
C ILE A 78 4.42 -29.56 12.50
N VAL A 79 3.96 -28.64 13.35
CA VAL A 79 3.57 -28.96 14.75
C VAL A 79 2.38 -29.91 14.80
N ASP A 80 1.40 -29.74 13.90
CA ASP A 80 0.18 -30.54 13.83
C ASP A 80 0.44 -31.93 13.19
N GLY A 81 1.69 -32.24 12.80
CA GLY A 81 2.09 -33.53 12.24
C GLY A 81 1.72 -33.73 10.75
N GLU A 82 1.31 -32.67 10.07
CA GLU A 82 0.89 -32.68 8.67
C GLU A 82 2.09 -32.55 7.70
N VAL A 83 3.32 -32.55 8.22
CA VAL A 83 4.56 -32.53 7.43
C VAL A 83 5.45 -33.70 7.84
N THR A 84 5.94 -34.46 6.86
CA THR A 84 6.91 -35.55 7.07
C THR A 84 8.14 -35.40 6.20
N VAL A 85 9.29 -35.84 6.71
CA VAL A 85 10.55 -35.99 5.98
C VAL A 85 10.89 -37.48 5.94
N ASP A 86 11.06 -38.05 4.74
CA ASP A 86 11.24 -39.49 4.49
C ASP A 86 10.19 -40.35 5.24
N GLY A 87 8.95 -39.89 5.22
CA GLY A 87 7.82 -40.56 5.89
C GLY A 87 7.74 -40.39 7.41
N SER A 88 8.67 -39.67 8.04
CA SER A 88 8.69 -39.43 9.50
C SER A 88 8.37 -37.98 9.87
N SER A 89 7.61 -37.76 10.95
CA SER A 89 7.36 -36.40 11.46
C SER A 89 8.65 -35.71 11.88
N SER A 90 8.74 -34.40 11.66
CA SER A 90 9.93 -33.60 11.95
C SER A 90 9.56 -32.25 12.55
N ASN A 91 10.57 -31.46 12.96
CA ASN A 91 10.36 -30.13 13.54
C ASN A 91 10.80 -29.02 12.57
N ALA A 92 10.30 -27.80 12.81
CA ALA A 92 10.54 -26.65 11.93
C ALA A 92 12.04 -26.33 11.71
N GLY A 93 12.89 -26.59 12.71
CA GLY A 93 14.32 -26.34 12.66
C GLY A 93 15.14 -27.47 12.01
N TYR A 94 14.52 -28.58 11.63
CA TYR A 94 15.22 -29.73 11.04
C TYR A 94 15.96 -29.32 9.77
N ARG A 95 17.23 -29.73 9.64
CA ARG A 95 18.05 -29.45 8.46
C ARG A 95 17.98 -30.63 7.49
N LEU A 96 17.47 -30.36 6.29
CA LEU A 96 17.33 -31.35 5.23
C LEU A 96 18.70 -31.74 4.69
N LYS A 97 18.85 -33.03 4.39
CA LYS A 97 19.93 -33.61 3.59
C LYS A 97 19.49 -33.66 2.12
N THR A 98 20.46 -33.83 1.24
CA THR A 98 20.22 -34.02 -0.20
C THR A 98 19.36 -35.28 -0.40
N GLU A 99 18.46 -35.23 -1.38
CA GLU A 99 17.55 -36.31 -1.79
C GLU A 99 16.46 -36.73 -0.79
N GLN A 100 16.31 -36.04 0.35
CA GLN A 100 15.19 -36.32 1.27
C GLN A 100 13.85 -35.92 0.66
N GLU A 101 12.84 -36.78 0.84
CA GLU A 101 11.46 -36.54 0.43
C GLU A 101 10.71 -35.79 1.53
N VAL A 102 10.14 -34.64 1.20
CA VAL A 102 9.30 -33.84 2.09
C VAL A 102 7.86 -33.90 1.59
N GLU A 103 6.97 -34.42 2.41
CA GLU A 103 5.53 -34.47 2.13
C GLU A 103 4.83 -33.48 3.07
N ILE A 104 3.99 -32.61 2.51
CA ILE A 104 3.11 -31.71 3.26
C ILE A 104 1.65 -31.99 2.88
N ARG A 105 0.84 -32.19 3.90
CA ARG A 105 -0.61 -32.33 3.82
C ARG A 105 -1.22 -30.99 4.21
N VAL A 106 -1.86 -30.34 3.26
CA VAL A 106 -2.57 -29.08 3.52
C VAL A 106 -4.05 -29.42 3.61
N PRO A 107 -4.61 -29.58 4.83
CA PRO A 107 -6.05 -29.73 4.97
C PRO A 107 -6.73 -28.44 4.54
N ASP A 108 -7.86 -28.58 3.85
CA ASP A 108 -8.72 -27.44 3.55
C ASP A 108 -9.04 -26.65 4.84
N PRO A 109 -9.20 -25.32 4.75
CA PRO A 109 -9.56 -24.53 5.91
C PRO A 109 -10.80 -25.11 6.58
N ILE A 110 -10.70 -25.39 7.89
CA ILE A 110 -11.83 -25.89 8.67
C ILE A 110 -12.93 -24.82 8.58
N PRO A 111 -14.16 -25.16 8.15
CA PRO A 111 -15.26 -24.22 8.15
C PRO A 111 -15.38 -23.59 9.53
N SER A 112 -15.43 -22.27 9.58
CA SER A 112 -15.73 -21.60 10.84
C SER A 112 -17.08 -22.09 11.35
N HIS A 113 -17.24 -22.23 12.67
CA HIS A 113 -18.54 -22.48 13.27
C HIS A 113 -19.56 -21.36 12.96
N MET A 114 -19.12 -20.28 12.31
CA MET A 114 -19.95 -19.18 11.83
C MET A 114 -20.56 -19.56 10.47
N LEU A 115 -21.88 -19.54 10.41
CA LEU A 115 -22.61 -19.87 9.20
C LEU A 115 -22.77 -18.62 8.31
N PRO A 116 -22.70 -18.78 6.98
CA PRO A 116 -23.08 -17.73 6.03
C PRO A 116 -24.51 -17.23 6.29
N GLN A 117 -24.73 -15.92 6.22
CA GLN A 117 -26.05 -15.30 6.34
C GLN A 117 -26.21 -14.23 5.28
N ASP A 118 -27.44 -14.05 4.81
CA ASP A 118 -27.79 -12.96 3.90
C ASP A 118 -27.99 -11.68 4.71
N ILE A 119 -26.92 -10.88 4.82
CA ILE A 119 -26.90 -9.60 5.53
C ILE A 119 -26.44 -8.56 4.51
N PRO A 120 -27.24 -7.52 4.24
CA PRO A 120 -26.85 -6.47 3.29
C PRO A 120 -25.62 -5.73 3.81
N ILE A 121 -24.54 -5.75 3.02
CA ILE A 121 -23.29 -5.07 3.30
C ILE A 121 -22.87 -4.36 2.01
N ASP A 122 -22.65 -3.06 2.10
CA ASP A 122 -22.20 -2.27 0.96
C ASP A 122 -20.73 -2.53 0.68
N VAL A 123 -20.43 -2.98 -0.55
CA VAL A 123 -19.05 -3.18 -1.03
C VAL A 123 -18.64 -1.94 -1.80
N VAL A 124 -17.72 -1.18 -1.22
CA VAL A 124 -17.19 0.07 -1.79
C VAL A 124 -16.12 -0.23 -2.84
N TYR A 125 -15.37 -1.32 -2.66
CA TYR A 125 -14.31 -1.75 -3.56
C TYR A 125 -14.07 -3.25 -3.45
N GLU A 126 -13.80 -3.93 -4.56
CA GLU A 126 -13.44 -5.35 -4.57
C GLU A 126 -12.48 -5.68 -5.71
N ASP A 127 -11.47 -6.51 -5.42
CA ASP A 127 -10.60 -7.17 -6.39
C ASP A 127 -10.31 -8.62 -5.96
N ASP A 128 -9.35 -9.30 -6.58
CA ASP A 128 -9.00 -10.70 -6.27
C ASP A 128 -8.39 -10.91 -4.88
N HIS A 129 -7.84 -9.86 -4.27
CA HIS A 129 -7.04 -9.93 -3.05
C HIS A 129 -7.71 -9.30 -1.84
N ILE A 130 -8.50 -8.24 -2.03
CA ILE A 130 -9.16 -7.50 -0.98
C ILE A 130 -10.60 -7.12 -1.34
N MET A 131 -11.34 -6.76 -0.30
CA MET A 131 -12.64 -6.13 -0.40
C MET A 131 -12.71 -5.02 0.66
N VAL A 132 -13.24 -3.86 0.29
CA VAL A 132 -13.54 -2.77 1.22
C VAL A 132 -15.05 -2.65 1.33
N VAL A 133 -15.54 -2.73 2.56
CA VAL A 133 -16.97 -2.66 2.87
C VAL A 133 -17.26 -1.42 3.71
N ASP A 134 -18.45 -0.84 3.52
CA ASP A 134 -19.00 0.13 4.47
C ASP A 134 -19.86 -0.61 5.49
N LYS A 135 -19.37 -0.72 6.73
CA LYS A 135 -20.10 -1.43 7.79
C LYS A 135 -21.22 -0.50 8.32
N PRO A 136 -22.50 -0.91 8.27
CA PRO A 136 -23.55 -0.14 8.91
C PRO A 136 -23.37 -0.12 10.44
N ALA A 137 -23.91 0.91 11.10
CA ALA A 137 -23.97 0.93 12.55
C ALA A 137 -25.02 -0.06 13.07
N GLY A 138 -24.76 -0.64 14.24
CA GLY A 138 -25.60 -1.70 14.82
C GLY A 138 -25.13 -3.10 14.46
N LEU A 139 -24.33 -3.28 13.40
CA LEU A 139 -23.80 -4.58 13.01
C LEU A 139 -22.51 -4.91 13.78
N PRO A 140 -22.48 -5.99 14.61
CA PRO A 140 -21.26 -6.48 15.23
C PRO A 140 -20.29 -6.99 14.17
N VAL A 141 -18.98 -6.82 14.39
CA VAL A 141 -17.98 -7.26 13.41
C VAL A 141 -17.80 -8.78 13.41
N HIS A 142 -17.78 -9.39 14.59
CA HIS A 142 -17.42 -10.80 14.78
C HIS A 142 -18.31 -11.42 15.85
N PRO A 143 -18.68 -12.71 15.72
CA PRO A 143 -19.42 -13.42 16.74
C PRO A 143 -18.77 -13.37 18.12
N GLY A 144 -19.60 -13.22 19.16
CA GLY A 144 -19.16 -13.12 20.54
C GLY A 144 -20.33 -13.13 21.52
N PRO A 145 -20.07 -12.96 22.83
CA PRO A 145 -21.12 -12.94 23.84
C PRO A 145 -22.19 -11.88 23.52
N GLY A 146 -23.46 -12.30 23.47
CA GLY A 146 -24.61 -11.48 23.10
C GLY A 146 -24.90 -11.37 21.61
N HIS A 147 -23.95 -11.74 20.74
CA HIS A 147 -24.09 -11.74 19.28
C HIS A 147 -23.41 -13.00 18.71
N PRO A 148 -24.01 -14.18 18.88
CA PRO A 148 -23.42 -15.44 18.40
C PRO A 148 -23.42 -15.58 16.87
N ASP A 149 -24.27 -14.82 16.18
CA ASP A 149 -24.39 -14.71 14.73
C ASP A 149 -24.83 -13.28 14.34
N THR A 150 -25.31 -13.09 13.12
CA THR A 150 -25.83 -11.80 12.61
C THR A 150 -24.76 -10.70 12.71
N THR A 151 -23.55 -11.05 12.24
CA THR A 151 -22.38 -10.18 12.28
C THR A 151 -21.85 -9.91 10.87
N LEU A 152 -20.96 -8.92 10.74
CA LEU A 152 -20.26 -8.63 9.49
C LEU A 152 -19.61 -9.89 8.93
N VAL A 153 -18.95 -10.72 9.75
CA VAL A 153 -18.38 -11.99 9.28
C VAL A 153 -19.44 -12.91 8.69
N ASN A 154 -20.62 -13.05 9.31
CA ASN A 154 -21.68 -13.90 8.77
C ASN A 154 -22.16 -13.40 7.39
N GLY A 155 -22.32 -12.09 7.24
CA GLY A 155 -22.67 -11.47 5.95
C GLY A 155 -21.57 -11.63 4.90
N LEU A 156 -20.31 -11.41 5.27
CA LEU A 156 -19.15 -11.62 4.39
C LEU A 156 -19.07 -13.06 3.88
N LEU A 157 -19.35 -14.05 4.74
CA LEU A 157 -19.42 -15.46 4.37
C LEU A 157 -20.61 -15.76 3.43
N GLY A 158 -21.74 -15.07 3.59
CA GLY A 158 -22.89 -15.14 2.69
C GLY A 158 -22.56 -14.63 1.29
N MET A 159 -21.89 -13.48 1.21
CA MET A 159 -21.54 -12.83 -0.05
C MET A 159 -20.37 -13.53 -0.77
N ARG A 160 -19.35 -13.96 -0.01
CA ARG A 160 -18.09 -14.51 -0.53
C ARG A 160 -17.62 -15.69 0.36
N PRO A 161 -18.10 -16.92 0.11
CA PRO A 161 -17.74 -18.09 0.92
C PRO A 161 -16.23 -18.35 1.05
N ASN A 162 -15.45 -17.99 0.03
CA ASN A 162 -14.00 -18.18 -0.01
C ASN A 162 -13.23 -17.37 1.05
N VAL A 163 -13.83 -16.30 1.61
CA VAL A 163 -13.24 -15.52 2.71
C VAL A 163 -13.10 -16.36 3.98
N GLY A 164 -13.94 -17.40 4.16
CA GLY A 164 -14.00 -18.21 5.38
C GLY A 164 -12.71 -18.93 5.77
N GLY A 165 -11.80 -19.16 4.83
CA GLY A 165 -10.51 -19.78 5.09
C GLY A 165 -9.36 -18.81 5.39
N VAL A 166 -9.54 -17.52 5.09
CA VAL A 166 -8.46 -16.53 5.01
C VAL A 166 -8.06 -16.02 6.39
N GLY A 167 -6.78 -16.08 6.75
CA GLY A 167 -6.32 -15.57 8.05
C GLY A 167 -6.69 -16.47 9.24
N GLY A 168 -7.17 -17.68 8.95
CA GLY A 168 -7.61 -18.67 9.92
C GLY A 168 -9.09 -18.59 10.30
N VAL A 169 -9.57 -19.68 10.91
CA VAL A 169 -10.99 -19.97 11.19
C VAL A 169 -11.65 -18.94 12.11
N MET A 170 -10.86 -18.27 12.96
CA MET A 170 -11.37 -17.45 14.05
C MET A 170 -11.71 -16.02 13.66
N ARG A 171 -11.23 -15.48 12.53
CA ARG A 171 -11.52 -14.12 12.04
C ARG A 171 -11.30 -14.05 10.51
N PRO A 172 -12.15 -14.74 9.74
CA PRO A 172 -11.94 -14.91 8.30
C PRO A 172 -11.85 -13.55 7.59
N GLY A 173 -10.75 -13.32 6.88
CA GLY A 173 -10.46 -12.11 6.11
C GLY A 173 -10.22 -10.83 6.92
N LEU A 174 -10.67 -10.74 8.17
CA LEU A 174 -10.59 -9.53 8.97
C LEU A 174 -9.18 -9.32 9.56
N VAL A 175 -8.61 -8.14 9.30
CA VAL A 175 -7.34 -7.69 9.88
C VAL A 175 -7.52 -6.61 10.95
N HIS A 176 -8.67 -5.92 10.96
CA HIS A 176 -9.03 -4.90 11.94
C HIS A 176 -10.53 -4.95 12.26
N ARG A 177 -11.00 -4.07 13.16
CA ARG A 177 -12.39 -4.05 13.64
C ARG A 177 -12.89 -2.64 13.92
N LEU A 178 -14.19 -2.47 13.81
CA LEU A 178 -14.97 -1.35 14.34
C LEU A 178 -15.84 -1.81 15.52
N ASP A 179 -16.30 -0.86 16.34
CA ASP A 179 -17.33 -1.12 17.35
C ASP A 179 -18.69 -1.32 16.68
N MET A 180 -19.62 -1.99 17.36
CA MET A 180 -20.94 -2.34 16.82
C MET A 180 -21.68 -1.12 16.24
N HIS A 181 -21.76 -0.02 16.99
CA HIS A 181 -22.45 1.19 16.57
C HIS A 181 -21.58 2.20 15.81
N THR A 182 -20.29 1.92 15.60
CA THR A 182 -19.45 2.71 14.69
C THR A 182 -19.70 2.24 13.26
N SER A 183 -20.05 3.16 12.36
CA SER A 183 -20.18 2.86 10.93
C SER A 183 -18.89 3.18 10.16
N GLY A 184 -18.76 2.73 8.92
CA GLY A 184 -17.72 3.14 8.00
C GLY A 184 -16.82 2.02 7.49
N LEU A 185 -15.74 2.44 6.84
CA LEU A 185 -14.91 1.61 5.98
C LEU A 185 -14.13 0.54 6.76
N MET A 186 -14.19 -0.69 6.25
CA MET A 186 -13.37 -1.82 6.70
C MET A 186 -12.76 -2.56 5.51
N VAL A 187 -11.51 -3.02 5.64
CA VAL A 187 -10.86 -3.87 4.64
C VAL A 187 -10.90 -5.32 5.10
N VAL A 188 -11.21 -6.20 4.15
CA VAL A 188 -11.29 -7.64 4.27
C VAL A 188 -10.30 -8.24 3.27
N ALA A 189 -9.43 -9.13 3.73
CA ALA A 189 -8.57 -9.92 2.86
C ALA A 189 -9.35 -11.09 2.25
N LYS A 190 -9.22 -11.28 0.94
CA LYS A 190 -9.78 -12.41 0.19
C LYS A 190 -8.77 -13.54 -0.02
N THR A 191 -7.50 -13.33 0.30
CA THR A 191 -6.44 -14.36 0.25
C THR A 191 -5.57 -14.33 1.50
N ASP A 192 -4.93 -15.47 1.85
CA ASP A 192 -4.02 -15.55 3.00
C ASP A 192 -2.80 -14.64 2.86
N ALA A 193 -2.27 -14.50 1.63
CA ALA A 193 -1.18 -13.58 1.34
C ALA A 193 -1.60 -12.12 1.63
N ALA A 194 -2.79 -11.72 1.17
CA ALA A 194 -3.33 -10.39 1.45
C ALA A 194 -3.55 -10.18 2.95
N HIS A 195 -4.09 -11.18 3.65
CA HIS A 195 -4.31 -11.12 5.09
C HIS A 195 -3.02 -10.89 5.87
N SER A 196 -1.97 -11.64 5.53
CA SER A 196 -0.65 -11.52 6.15
C SER A 196 -0.04 -10.13 5.91
N THR A 197 -0.08 -9.65 4.66
CA THR A 197 0.49 -8.33 4.30
C THR A 197 -0.27 -7.19 4.98
N LEU A 198 -1.60 -7.21 4.96
CA LEU A 198 -2.43 -6.21 5.62
C LEU A 198 -2.27 -6.26 7.15
N SER A 199 -2.19 -7.44 7.75
CA SER A 199 -1.92 -7.61 9.19
C SER A 199 -0.56 -7.05 9.58
N ALA A 200 0.48 -7.28 8.77
CA ALA A 200 1.81 -6.73 8.98
C ALA A 200 1.82 -5.20 8.83
N ALA A 201 1.15 -4.66 7.81
CA ALA A 201 1.00 -3.22 7.60
C ALA A 201 0.28 -2.55 8.78
N LEU A 202 -0.78 -3.17 9.32
CA LEU A 202 -1.48 -2.66 10.50
C LEU A 202 -0.58 -2.69 11.75
N LYS A 203 0.17 -3.79 11.96
CA LYS A 203 1.14 -3.91 13.07
C LYS A 203 2.24 -2.84 12.99
N ASN A 204 2.69 -2.54 11.77
CA ASN A 204 3.73 -1.55 11.48
C ASN A 204 3.16 -0.12 11.30
N ARG A 205 1.89 0.13 11.68
CA ARG A 205 1.24 1.45 11.62
C ARG A 205 1.23 2.09 10.22
N LYS A 206 1.20 1.28 9.16
CA LYS A 206 1.14 1.71 7.74
C LYS A 206 -0.28 1.92 7.22
N PHE A 207 -1.26 2.00 8.11
CA PHE A 207 -2.64 2.32 7.78
C PHE A 207 -2.93 3.77 8.15
N ASP A 208 -3.54 4.52 7.25
CA ASP A 208 -4.15 5.81 7.52
C ASP A 208 -5.65 5.62 7.71
N LYS A 209 -6.11 5.62 8.95
CA LYS A 209 -7.53 5.50 9.28
C LYS A 209 -8.00 6.85 9.81
N ARG A 210 -9.04 7.42 9.22
CA ARG A 210 -9.65 8.66 9.70
C ARG A 210 -11.10 8.44 10.07
N TYR A 211 -11.51 9.10 11.14
CA TYR A 211 -12.84 9.04 11.70
C TYR A 211 -13.38 10.45 11.83
N THR A 212 -14.65 10.60 11.50
CA THR A 212 -15.41 11.79 11.86
C THR A 212 -16.05 11.53 13.21
N ALA A 213 -15.80 12.42 14.18
CA ALA A 213 -16.41 12.36 15.50
C ALA A 213 -17.06 13.70 15.84
N LEU A 214 -18.30 13.69 16.35
CA LEU A 214 -18.87 14.87 16.99
C LEU A 214 -18.70 14.70 18.51
N VAL A 215 -18.00 15.64 19.15
CA VAL A 215 -17.67 15.58 20.58
C VAL A 215 -18.28 16.74 21.35
N ALA A 216 -18.56 16.51 22.64
CA ALA A 216 -19.08 17.55 23.53
C ALA A 216 -18.01 18.61 23.83
N GLY A 217 -18.41 19.88 23.92
CA GLY A 217 -17.52 20.99 24.21
C GLY A 217 -16.72 21.49 23.01
N ILE A 218 -15.90 22.52 23.27
CA ILE A 218 -14.97 23.12 22.31
C ILE A 218 -13.58 22.53 22.54
N LEU A 219 -13.03 21.80 21.56
CA LEU A 219 -11.68 21.24 21.67
C LEU A 219 -10.62 22.35 21.71
N THR A 220 -9.88 22.39 22.81
CA THR A 220 -8.72 23.27 22.99
C THR A 220 -7.56 22.45 23.55
N PRO A 221 -6.42 22.33 22.84
CA PRO A 221 -6.11 22.95 21.54
C PRO A 221 -6.91 22.35 20.37
N LYS A 222 -6.93 23.06 19.21
CA LYS A 222 -7.64 22.61 17.99
C LYS A 222 -7.03 21.35 17.39
N GLU A 223 -5.73 21.12 17.58
CA GLU A 223 -5.05 19.91 17.15
C GLU A 223 -4.23 19.36 18.32
N ALA A 224 -4.32 18.06 18.56
CA ALA A 224 -3.54 17.42 19.63
C ALA A 224 -3.33 15.92 19.40
N LEU A 225 -2.42 15.35 20.17
CA LEU A 225 -2.22 13.93 20.34
C LEU A 225 -2.63 13.53 21.76
N ILE A 226 -3.61 12.63 21.88
CA ILE A 226 -3.94 11.96 23.13
C ILE A 226 -3.09 10.70 23.20
N ASP A 227 -2.09 10.70 24.09
CA ASP A 227 -1.22 9.55 24.37
C ASP A 227 -1.47 9.05 25.78
N ALA A 228 -2.36 8.06 25.90
CA ALA A 228 -2.78 7.51 27.17
C ALA A 228 -3.05 6.01 27.00
N PRO A 229 -2.38 5.12 27.77
CA PRO A 229 -2.61 3.69 27.67
C PRO A 229 -4.02 3.31 28.12
N ILE A 230 -4.58 2.28 27.48
CA ILE A 230 -5.95 1.81 27.74
C ILE A 230 -5.93 0.39 28.29
N GLY A 231 -6.62 0.20 29.41
CA GLY A 231 -6.90 -1.07 30.06
C GLY A 231 -8.40 -1.34 30.16
N ARG A 232 -8.75 -2.49 30.72
CA ARG A 232 -10.15 -2.83 30.97
C ARG A 232 -10.58 -2.19 32.29
N ASP A 233 -11.79 -1.63 32.34
CA ASP A 233 -12.30 -1.04 33.58
C ASP A 233 -12.45 -2.16 34.64
N PRO A 234 -11.82 -2.01 35.83
CA PRO A 234 -11.81 -3.05 36.86
C PRO A 234 -13.20 -3.28 37.47
N THR A 235 -14.07 -2.27 37.45
CA THR A 235 -15.42 -2.32 38.03
C THR A 235 -16.48 -2.69 37.02
N ASN A 236 -16.31 -2.28 35.75
CA ASN A 236 -17.26 -2.54 34.68
C ASN A 236 -16.61 -3.26 33.51
N ARG A 237 -16.79 -4.59 33.44
CA ARG A 237 -16.21 -5.43 32.38
C ARG A 237 -16.64 -5.05 30.95
N LYS A 238 -17.70 -4.26 30.75
CA LYS A 238 -18.13 -3.77 29.42
C LYS A 238 -17.42 -2.47 29.02
N ARG A 239 -16.69 -1.82 29.94
CA ARG A 239 -15.97 -0.57 29.73
C ARG A 239 -14.46 -0.80 29.64
N MET A 240 -13.82 0.19 29.06
CA MET A 240 -12.38 0.37 28.96
C MET A 240 -12.06 1.68 29.68
N ALA A 241 -10.89 1.80 30.28
CA ALA A 241 -10.47 2.98 31.03
C ALA A 241 -9.02 3.32 30.70
N LEU A 242 -8.59 4.53 31.05
CA LEU A 242 -7.17 4.82 31.14
C LEU A 242 -6.58 3.97 32.27
N ASP A 243 -5.46 3.35 31.99
CA ASP A 243 -4.77 2.44 32.90
C ASP A 243 -3.29 2.50 32.58
N ASP A 244 -2.45 2.92 33.53
CA ASP A 244 -1.01 3.05 33.32
C ASP A 244 -0.35 1.70 33.04
N ASN A 245 -0.95 0.59 33.49
CA ASN A 245 -0.54 -0.78 33.16
C ASN A 245 -1.24 -1.31 31.90
N GLY A 246 -2.06 -0.49 31.28
CA GLY A 246 -2.80 -0.77 30.07
C GLY A 246 -1.91 -0.83 28.83
N ARG A 247 -2.53 -1.06 27.69
CA ARG A 247 -1.79 -1.12 26.42
C ARG A 247 -1.61 0.30 25.88
N ALA A 248 -0.38 0.65 25.55
CA ALA A 248 -0.06 1.93 24.89
C ALA A 248 -1.01 2.22 23.73
N SER A 249 -1.57 3.44 23.74
CA SER A 249 -2.54 3.90 22.76
C SER A 249 -2.44 5.39 22.50
N GLN A 250 -2.54 5.73 21.21
CA GLN A 250 -2.35 7.08 20.69
C GLN A 250 -3.47 7.44 19.71
N THR A 251 -4.10 8.59 19.90
CA THR A 251 -5.14 9.15 19.03
C THR A 251 -4.84 10.62 18.74
N ALA A 252 -4.58 10.94 17.49
CA ALA A 252 -4.46 12.33 17.04
C ALA A 252 -5.83 12.85 16.60
N TYR A 253 -6.08 14.15 16.78
CA TYR A 253 -7.27 14.81 16.26
C TYR A 253 -6.98 16.22 15.75
N SER A 254 -7.84 16.69 14.85
CA SER A 254 -7.95 18.09 14.43
C SER A 254 -9.42 18.52 14.48
N ALA A 255 -9.71 19.66 15.10
CA ALA A 255 -11.03 20.28 15.11
C ALA A 255 -11.35 20.84 13.72
N VAL A 256 -12.41 20.32 13.09
CA VAL A 256 -12.83 20.70 11.74
C VAL A 256 -13.81 21.86 11.80
N THR A 257 -14.83 21.77 12.65
CA THR A 257 -15.89 22.77 12.76
C THR A 257 -16.49 22.76 14.16
N ILE A 258 -16.89 23.93 14.67
CA ILE A 258 -17.56 24.08 15.96
C ILE A 258 -19.04 24.36 15.72
N TYR A 259 -19.91 23.59 16.37
CA TYR A 259 -21.36 23.76 16.34
C TYR A 259 -21.86 24.05 17.76
N ALA A 260 -22.13 25.32 18.06
CA ALA A 260 -22.47 25.78 19.40
C ALA A 260 -21.42 25.30 20.44
N ASN A 261 -21.79 24.39 21.35
CA ASN A 261 -20.89 23.80 22.35
C ASN A 261 -20.49 22.35 22.01
N LYS A 262 -20.29 22.05 20.71
CA LYS A 262 -19.86 20.74 20.21
C LYS A 262 -18.79 20.96 19.14
N THR A 263 -17.85 20.03 19.01
CA THR A 263 -16.80 20.09 18.00
C THR A 263 -16.89 18.89 17.07
N LEU A 264 -16.97 19.13 15.77
CA LEU A 264 -16.74 18.11 14.74
C LEU A 264 -15.23 17.96 14.56
N ALA A 265 -14.71 16.76 14.77
CA ALA A 265 -13.29 16.46 14.72
C ALA A 265 -12.99 15.42 13.65
N ASP A 266 -11.87 15.62 12.96
CA ASP A 266 -11.17 14.57 12.22
C ASP A 266 -10.23 13.86 13.19
N VAL A 267 -10.35 12.53 13.28
CA VAL A 267 -9.67 11.73 14.28
C VAL A 267 -8.85 10.64 13.62
N LYS A 268 -7.56 10.58 13.93
CA LYS A 268 -6.60 9.58 13.46
C LYS A 268 -6.10 8.71 14.61
N PRO A 269 -6.67 7.52 14.82
CA PRO A 269 -6.12 6.57 15.78
C PRO A 269 -4.82 5.95 15.24
N VAL A 270 -3.71 6.17 15.93
CA VAL A 270 -2.39 5.60 15.60
C VAL A 270 -2.33 4.12 15.99
N THR A 271 -2.99 3.77 17.09
CA THR A 271 -3.22 2.39 17.57
C THR A 271 -4.67 1.98 17.37
N GLY A 272 -5.01 0.70 17.61
CA GLY A 272 -6.39 0.20 17.49
C GLY A 272 -6.84 -0.59 18.72
N ARG A 273 -7.01 0.07 19.87
CA ARG A 273 -7.57 -0.55 21.09
C ARG A 273 -9.10 -0.52 21.09
N THR A 274 -9.72 -1.43 21.84
CA THR A 274 -11.18 -1.46 22.02
C THR A 274 -11.66 -0.12 22.56
N HIS A 275 -12.69 0.47 21.94
CA HIS A 275 -13.28 1.76 22.32
C HIS A 275 -12.28 2.94 22.37
N GLN A 276 -11.10 2.84 21.72
CA GLN A 276 -9.99 3.78 21.93
C GLN A 276 -10.40 5.26 21.79
N ILE A 277 -11.00 5.62 20.66
CA ILE A 277 -11.42 7.01 20.38
C ILE A 277 -12.38 7.49 21.47
N ARG A 278 -13.39 6.66 21.79
CA ARG A 278 -14.45 6.97 22.74
C ARG A 278 -13.91 7.22 24.16
N VAL A 279 -13.02 6.36 24.63
CA VAL A 279 -12.36 6.47 25.95
C VAL A 279 -11.45 7.70 26.00
N HIS A 280 -10.62 7.90 24.99
CA HIS A 280 -9.67 9.02 24.93
C HIS A 280 -10.41 10.36 24.97
N PHE A 281 -11.43 10.54 24.14
CA PHE A 281 -12.22 11.77 24.13
C PHE A 281 -12.97 11.99 25.45
N ALA A 282 -13.55 10.94 26.05
CA ALA A 282 -14.16 11.06 27.37
C ALA A 282 -13.15 11.43 28.46
N SER A 283 -11.93 10.89 28.43
CA SER A 283 -10.90 11.16 29.43
C SER A 283 -10.39 12.60 29.43
N ILE A 284 -10.50 13.31 28.31
CA ILE A 284 -10.15 14.73 28.20
C ILE A 284 -11.36 15.66 28.39
N GLY A 285 -12.49 15.13 28.88
CA GLY A 285 -13.70 15.91 29.14
C GLY A 285 -14.58 16.20 27.91
N HIS A 286 -14.27 15.60 26.76
CA HIS A 286 -14.97 15.82 25.49
C HIS A 286 -15.57 14.51 24.94
N PRO A 287 -16.48 13.82 25.65
CA PRO A 287 -17.04 12.55 25.18
C PRO A 287 -17.72 12.69 23.82
N VAL A 288 -17.71 11.59 23.04
CA VAL A 288 -18.42 11.52 21.76
C VAL A 288 -19.93 11.66 22.00
N ILE A 289 -20.59 12.51 21.23
CA ILE A 289 -22.03 12.75 21.32
C ILE A 289 -22.80 11.46 21.06
N GLY A 290 -23.78 11.15 21.91
CA GLY A 290 -24.59 9.93 21.84
C GLY A 290 -23.90 8.67 22.37
N ASP A 291 -22.70 8.78 22.94
CA ASP A 291 -22.02 7.65 23.58
C ASP A 291 -22.59 7.35 24.97
N GLU A 292 -23.44 6.32 25.05
CA GLU A 292 -24.08 5.90 26.30
C GLU A 292 -23.12 5.25 27.31
N THR A 293 -21.93 4.82 26.86
CA THR A 293 -20.96 4.11 27.70
C THR A 293 -20.00 5.06 28.41
N TYR A 294 -19.62 6.15 27.73
CA TYR A 294 -18.59 7.08 28.19
C TYR A 294 -19.07 8.52 28.33
N GLY A 295 -20.27 8.83 27.84
CA GLY A 295 -20.88 10.15 27.95
C GLY A 295 -22.36 10.02 28.27
N ARG A 296 -23.19 10.72 27.49
CA ARG A 296 -24.65 10.74 27.64
C ARG A 296 -25.29 10.29 26.33
N ALA A 297 -26.31 9.45 26.45
CA ALA A 297 -27.19 9.10 25.35
C ALA A 297 -27.79 10.36 24.71
N ASP A 298 -27.90 10.37 23.39
CA ASP A 298 -28.62 11.41 22.64
C ASP A 298 -29.87 10.76 22.01
N PRO A 299 -31.07 11.13 22.44
CA PRO A 299 -32.31 10.50 21.99
C PRO A 299 -32.57 10.70 20.50
N ASN A 300 -31.97 11.72 19.88
CA ASN A 300 -32.12 11.96 18.43
C ASN A 300 -31.15 11.13 17.59
N LEU A 301 -30.10 10.56 18.20
CA LEU A 301 -29.05 9.84 17.47
C LEU A 301 -29.11 8.33 17.65
N GLY A 302 -29.46 7.85 18.85
CA GLY A 302 -29.54 6.41 19.17
C GLY A 302 -28.20 5.64 19.08
N ARG A 303 -27.08 6.34 18.87
CA ARG A 303 -25.72 5.80 18.83
C ARG A 303 -24.70 6.90 19.10
N HIS A 304 -23.43 6.54 19.29
CA HIS A 304 -22.34 7.51 19.27
C HIS A 304 -22.09 8.06 17.85
N PHE A 305 -21.85 9.37 17.73
CA PHE A 305 -21.54 10.05 16.47
C PHE A 305 -20.08 9.79 16.08
N LEU A 306 -19.79 8.58 15.59
CA LEU A 306 -18.48 8.17 15.12
C LEU A 306 -18.59 7.38 13.81
N HIS A 307 -17.84 7.80 12.80
CA HIS A 307 -17.85 7.19 11.48
C HIS A 307 -16.43 7.09 10.90
N ALA A 308 -16.02 5.89 10.46
CA ALA A 308 -14.74 5.65 9.79
C ALA A 308 -14.82 6.06 8.31
N HIS A 309 -14.60 7.34 8.02
CA HIS A 309 -14.85 7.91 6.69
C HIS A 309 -13.67 7.74 5.70
N ARG A 310 -12.46 7.42 6.17
CA ARG A 310 -11.29 7.22 5.29
C ARG A 310 -10.43 6.05 5.73
N LEU A 311 -10.03 5.24 4.76
CA LEU A 311 -9.13 4.11 4.94
C LEU A 311 -8.07 4.13 3.83
N GLY A 312 -6.82 4.40 4.21
CA GLY A 312 -5.65 4.36 3.33
C GLY A 312 -4.68 3.28 3.77
N PHE A 313 -4.20 2.46 2.83
CA PHE A 313 -3.17 1.45 3.06
C PHE A 313 -2.53 1.08 1.72
N GLN A 314 -1.33 0.51 1.76
CA GLN A 314 -0.72 -0.06 0.57
C GLN A 314 -1.42 -1.36 0.20
N HIS A 315 -1.86 -1.47 -1.05
CA HIS A 315 -2.46 -2.69 -1.58
C HIS A 315 -1.51 -3.89 -1.39
N PRO A 316 -2.00 -5.07 -0.94
CA PRO A 316 -1.13 -6.21 -0.61
C PRO A 316 -0.42 -6.85 -1.81
N VAL A 317 -0.94 -6.64 -3.03
CA VAL A 317 -0.30 -7.01 -4.28
C VAL A 317 -0.01 -5.74 -5.06
N THR A 318 1.26 -5.36 -5.12
CA THR A 318 1.67 -4.09 -5.74
C THR A 318 1.82 -4.18 -7.26
N LEU A 319 2.22 -5.34 -7.78
CA LEU A 319 2.42 -5.60 -9.21
C LEU A 319 2.00 -7.04 -9.52
N GLN A 320 1.41 -7.27 -10.69
CA GLN A 320 0.91 -8.55 -11.16
C GLN A 320 1.12 -8.68 -12.67
N ASP A 321 1.73 -9.78 -13.10
CA ASP A 321 1.87 -10.19 -14.52
C ASP A 321 2.35 -9.07 -15.47
N ILE A 322 3.35 -8.30 -15.02
CA ILE A 322 4.00 -7.26 -15.85
C ILE A 322 5.14 -7.88 -16.66
N SER A 323 5.13 -7.63 -17.98
CA SER A 323 6.22 -8.00 -18.87
C SER A 323 6.44 -6.90 -19.91
N PHE A 324 7.63 -6.30 -19.92
CA PHE A 324 8.11 -5.39 -20.96
C PHE A 324 9.64 -5.31 -20.89
N THR A 325 10.24 -4.79 -21.96
CA THR A 325 11.69 -4.57 -22.08
C THR A 325 11.95 -3.09 -22.33
N VAL A 326 13.10 -2.61 -21.82
CA VAL A 326 13.63 -1.27 -22.13
C VAL A 326 14.91 -1.50 -22.93
N GLU A 327 14.93 -1.02 -24.16
CA GLU A 327 16.08 -1.17 -25.06
C GLU A 327 17.10 -0.04 -24.85
N GLN A 328 18.34 -0.27 -25.27
CA GLN A 328 19.39 0.72 -25.13
C GLN A 328 19.05 1.99 -25.93
N GLY A 329 19.14 3.16 -25.26
CA GLY A 329 18.83 4.45 -25.86
C GLY A 329 17.34 4.80 -25.82
N ASP A 330 16.49 3.95 -25.26
CA ASP A 330 15.08 4.29 -25.05
C ASP A 330 14.93 5.42 -24.03
N PHE A 331 13.94 6.28 -24.26
CA PHE A 331 13.35 7.13 -23.24
C PHE A 331 11.95 6.59 -22.96
N VAL A 332 11.86 5.81 -21.89
CA VAL A 332 10.61 5.21 -21.39
C VAL A 332 10.08 6.02 -20.23
N ALA A 333 8.80 6.40 -20.30
CA ALA A 333 8.08 6.95 -19.17
C ALA A 333 7.14 5.92 -18.53
N LEU A 334 7.26 5.74 -17.22
CA LEU A 334 6.39 4.88 -16.43
C LEU A 334 5.25 5.71 -15.84
N LEU A 335 4.02 5.46 -16.30
CA LEU A 335 2.81 6.21 -15.98
C LEU A 335 1.84 5.39 -15.13
N GLY A 336 0.98 6.07 -14.36
CA GLY A 336 -0.12 5.46 -13.63
C GLY A 336 -0.49 6.22 -12.35
N PRO A 337 -1.64 5.91 -11.73
CA PRO A 337 -2.11 6.62 -10.54
C PRO A 337 -1.20 6.40 -9.31
N ASN A 338 -1.41 7.19 -8.26
CA ASN A 338 -0.72 6.97 -7.00
C ASN A 338 -1.06 5.60 -6.42
N GLY A 339 -0.03 4.84 -6.01
CA GLY A 339 -0.18 3.47 -5.53
C GLY A 339 -0.30 2.40 -6.62
N SER A 340 -0.15 2.74 -7.91
CA SER A 340 -0.21 1.79 -9.02
C SER A 340 0.96 0.80 -9.12
N GLY A 341 2.01 1.03 -8.31
CA GLY A 341 3.19 0.16 -8.21
C GLY A 341 4.47 0.70 -8.85
N LYS A 342 4.50 1.96 -9.35
CA LYS A 342 5.63 2.55 -10.11
C LYS A 342 6.96 2.49 -9.37
N THR A 343 7.03 3.07 -8.18
CA THR A 343 8.20 3.00 -7.30
C THR A 343 8.56 1.56 -6.92
N THR A 344 7.58 0.65 -6.84
CA THR A 344 7.87 -0.78 -6.58
C THR A 344 8.54 -1.42 -7.78
N LEU A 345 8.13 -1.08 -9.00
CA LEU A 345 8.74 -1.57 -10.24
C LEU A 345 10.18 -1.05 -10.37
N VAL A 346 10.44 0.22 -10.06
CA VAL A 346 11.80 0.78 -10.01
C VAL A 346 12.67 0.05 -8.98
N ARG A 347 12.13 -0.25 -7.79
CA ARG A 347 12.85 -1.01 -6.75
C ARG A 347 13.14 -2.45 -7.17
N LEU A 348 12.24 -3.10 -7.91
CA LEU A 348 12.47 -4.41 -8.51
C LEU A 348 13.59 -4.34 -9.56
N ALA A 349 13.55 -3.34 -10.45
CA ALA A 349 14.59 -3.08 -11.44
C ALA A 349 15.96 -2.86 -10.77
N LEU A 350 16.02 -2.13 -9.66
CA LEU A 350 17.22 -1.90 -8.85
C LEU A 350 17.63 -3.10 -7.96
N GLY A 351 16.92 -4.22 -8.00
CA GLY A 351 17.22 -5.39 -7.14
C GLY A 351 17.08 -5.12 -5.64
N LEU A 352 16.45 -4.01 -5.23
CA LEU A 352 16.20 -3.65 -3.83
C LEU A 352 15.04 -4.46 -3.23
N VAL A 353 14.18 -4.99 -4.10
CA VAL A 353 13.09 -5.90 -3.79
C VAL A 353 13.18 -7.08 -4.75
N ASN A 354 12.88 -8.29 -4.28
CA ASN A 354 12.78 -9.47 -5.13
C ASN A 354 11.32 -9.70 -5.54
N PRO A 355 11.06 -10.11 -6.81
CA PRO A 355 9.72 -10.49 -7.23
C PRO A 355 9.31 -11.80 -6.54
N THR A 356 8.01 -11.95 -6.24
CA THR A 356 7.46 -13.22 -5.74
C THR A 356 7.51 -14.32 -6.80
N ARG A 357 7.33 -13.95 -8.08
CA ARG A 357 7.40 -14.81 -9.28
C ARG A 357 7.91 -14.00 -10.47
N GLY A 358 8.54 -14.67 -11.43
CA GLY A 358 9.14 -14.04 -12.61
C GLY A 358 10.59 -13.63 -12.38
N GLU A 359 11.15 -12.89 -13.34
CA GLU A 359 12.52 -12.41 -13.28
C GLU A 359 12.62 -10.94 -13.70
N VAL A 360 13.67 -10.28 -13.21
CA VAL A 360 14.00 -8.90 -13.58
C VAL A 360 15.47 -8.89 -13.95
N LEU A 361 15.75 -8.49 -15.19
CA LEU A 361 17.10 -8.51 -15.76
C LEU A 361 17.60 -7.08 -15.98
N LEU A 362 18.81 -6.80 -15.48
CA LEU A 362 19.58 -5.60 -15.76
C LEU A 362 20.78 -6.01 -16.59
N PHE A 363 20.89 -5.51 -17.83
CA PHE A 363 21.96 -5.85 -18.77
C PHE A 363 22.13 -7.38 -18.93
N GLY A 364 21.02 -8.13 -18.99
CA GLY A 364 21.01 -9.59 -19.11
C GLY A 364 21.31 -10.36 -17.82
N ALA A 365 21.65 -9.69 -16.72
CA ALA A 365 21.90 -10.31 -15.42
C ALA A 365 20.71 -10.10 -14.46
N GLN A 366 20.46 -11.07 -13.58
CA GLN A 366 19.44 -10.95 -12.53
C GLN A 366 19.67 -9.71 -11.66
N ALA A 367 18.69 -8.81 -11.56
CA ALA A 367 18.81 -7.52 -10.88
C ALA A 367 19.32 -7.65 -9.43
N HIS A 368 18.82 -8.63 -8.68
CA HIS A 368 19.24 -8.90 -7.30
C HIS A 368 20.69 -9.41 -7.15
N ARG A 369 21.35 -9.81 -8.25
CA ARG A 369 22.75 -10.25 -8.29
C ARG A 369 23.65 -9.29 -9.07
N PHE A 370 23.10 -8.19 -9.59
CA PHE A 370 23.84 -7.24 -10.41
C PHE A 370 24.95 -6.57 -9.58
N ARG A 371 26.16 -6.49 -10.14
CA ARG A 371 27.34 -5.94 -9.45
C ARG A 371 27.88 -4.67 -10.08
N ASP A 372 27.59 -4.45 -11.36
CA ASP A 372 28.13 -3.33 -12.13
C ASP A 372 27.28 -2.06 -11.99
N TRP A 373 26.94 -1.69 -10.76
CA TRP A 373 26.09 -0.54 -10.41
C TRP A 373 26.59 0.80 -10.94
N HIS A 374 27.84 0.89 -11.39
CA HIS A 374 28.35 2.07 -12.08
C HIS A 374 27.62 2.34 -13.41
N GLN A 375 27.04 1.31 -14.04
CA GLN A 375 26.26 1.44 -15.27
C GLN A 375 24.84 1.99 -15.03
N VAL A 376 24.41 2.17 -13.77
CA VAL A 376 23.05 2.58 -13.39
C VAL A 376 23.10 3.87 -12.58
N GLY A 377 22.52 4.94 -13.13
CA GLY A 377 22.19 6.15 -12.39
C GLY A 377 20.80 6.03 -11.76
N TYR A 378 20.62 6.45 -10.51
CA TYR A 378 19.32 6.48 -9.86
C TYR A 378 19.07 7.79 -9.12
N VAL A 379 17.90 8.38 -9.36
CA VAL A 379 17.40 9.58 -8.72
C VAL A 379 16.06 9.26 -8.03
N PRO A 380 16.01 9.23 -6.69
CA PRO A 380 14.81 8.87 -5.94
C PRO A 380 13.77 10.01 -5.87
N GLN A 381 12.50 9.63 -5.66
CA GLN A 381 11.33 10.53 -5.53
C GLN A 381 11.45 11.56 -4.43
N THR A 382 11.75 11.14 -3.20
CA THR A 382 11.92 12.05 -2.08
C THR A 382 13.38 12.15 -1.68
N VAL A 383 13.87 13.39 -1.62
CA VAL A 383 15.18 13.75 -1.07
C VAL A 383 15.15 13.73 0.47
N GLU A 384 14.31 12.89 1.09
CA GLU A 384 13.97 12.88 2.53
C GLU A 384 15.19 12.77 3.47
N GLY A 385 16.38 12.41 2.96
CA GLY A 385 17.64 12.42 3.71
C GLY A 385 18.47 13.71 3.64
N ILE A 386 18.16 14.65 2.74
CA ILE A 386 18.81 15.96 2.66
C ILE A 386 17.90 16.95 3.38
N HIS A 387 17.92 16.86 4.71
CA HIS A 387 17.27 17.84 5.58
C HIS A 387 17.64 19.27 5.15
N THR A 388 16.77 20.24 5.46
CA THR A 388 17.01 21.70 5.32
C THR A 388 18.29 22.20 5.99
N GLN A 389 18.98 21.34 6.74
CA GLN A 389 20.23 21.61 7.46
C GLN A 389 21.43 20.80 6.95
N PHE A 390 21.31 20.02 5.87
CA PHE A 390 22.42 19.22 5.37
C PHE A 390 23.58 20.15 4.92
N PRO A 391 24.77 20.08 5.56
CA PRO A 391 25.79 21.11 5.42
C PRO A 391 26.64 21.00 4.16
N ALA A 392 26.35 20.04 3.26
CA ALA A 392 27.16 19.79 2.08
C ALA A 392 26.87 20.76 0.92
N THR A 393 27.94 21.07 0.22
CA THR A 393 27.95 21.81 -1.04
C THR A 393 27.51 20.93 -2.22
N VAL A 394 27.11 21.57 -3.32
CA VAL A 394 26.80 20.88 -4.58
C VAL A 394 27.96 20.00 -5.03
N GLU A 395 29.18 20.53 -4.99
CA GLU A 395 30.39 19.82 -5.37
C GLU A 395 30.60 18.54 -4.56
N GLU A 396 30.40 18.60 -3.24
CA GLU A 396 30.52 17.44 -2.35
C GLU A 396 29.44 16.38 -2.62
N ILE A 397 28.19 16.82 -2.84
CA ILE A 397 27.07 15.91 -3.18
C ILE A 397 27.34 15.18 -4.49
N VAL A 398 27.76 15.91 -5.54
CA VAL A 398 28.05 15.31 -6.85
C VAL A 398 29.27 14.40 -6.76
N SER A 399 30.32 14.82 -6.05
CA SER A 399 31.52 14.01 -5.82
C SER A 399 31.22 12.69 -5.10
N HIS A 400 30.18 12.63 -4.26
CA HIS A 400 29.71 11.39 -3.65
C HIS A 400 29.29 10.32 -4.67
N GLY A 401 28.95 10.72 -5.90
CA GLY A 401 28.72 9.80 -7.02
C GLY A 401 29.94 8.92 -7.36
N LEU A 402 31.16 9.37 -7.03
CA LEU A 402 32.38 8.58 -7.23
C LEU A 402 32.60 7.50 -6.16
N TYR A 403 31.91 7.55 -5.03
CA TYR A 403 32.23 6.77 -3.83
C TYR A 403 32.08 5.24 -4.03
N LYS A 404 33.19 4.49 -3.97
CA LYS A 404 33.24 3.02 -4.15
C LYS A 404 33.22 2.23 -2.82
N GLY A 405 32.95 2.88 -1.70
CA GLY A 405 33.13 2.32 -0.35
C GLY A 405 34.19 3.10 0.45
N PHE A 406 34.32 2.79 1.75
CA PHE A 406 35.15 3.53 2.69
C PHE A 406 36.65 3.33 2.43
N ASP A 407 37.26 4.28 1.72
CA ASP A 407 38.72 4.43 1.60
C ASP A 407 39.12 5.84 2.08
N PRO A 408 39.62 5.98 3.33
CA PRO A 408 40.01 7.26 3.92
C PRO A 408 41.17 7.96 3.18
N THR A 409 41.93 7.21 2.37
CA THR A 409 43.19 7.70 1.79
C THR A 409 43.00 8.42 0.46
N ARG A 410 41.87 8.21 -0.24
CA ARG A 410 41.53 8.89 -1.50
C ARG A 410 40.96 10.30 -1.34
N PHE A 411 40.60 10.70 -0.13
CA PHE A 411 40.06 12.03 0.18
C PHE A 411 41.07 13.17 -0.01
N TRP A 412 42.36 12.86 -0.19
CA TRP A 412 43.46 13.83 -0.15
C TRP A 412 44.06 14.21 -1.51
N LYS A 413 43.40 13.91 -2.65
CA LYS A 413 43.85 14.45 -3.95
C LYS A 413 43.24 15.82 -4.22
N LEU A 414 44.10 16.82 -4.40
CA LEU A 414 43.74 18.19 -4.76
C LEU A 414 43.00 18.23 -6.11
N GLY A 415 41.79 18.79 -6.12
CA GLY A 415 41.03 19.16 -7.32
C GLY A 415 39.71 18.42 -7.50
N ILE A 416 38.73 19.10 -8.12
CA ILE A 416 37.46 18.50 -8.54
C ILE A 416 37.77 17.49 -9.64
N PRO A 417 37.38 16.21 -9.50
CA PRO A 417 37.51 15.24 -10.58
C PRO A 417 36.81 15.73 -11.84
N GLU A 418 37.44 15.55 -12.99
CA GLU A 418 36.92 16.06 -14.26
C GLU A 418 35.49 15.57 -14.57
N SER A 419 35.18 14.31 -14.22
CA SER A 419 33.83 13.77 -14.37
C SER A 419 32.77 14.48 -13.52
N VAL A 420 33.15 15.01 -12.34
CA VAL A 420 32.26 15.81 -11.49
C VAL A 420 32.00 17.17 -12.13
N ARG A 421 33.03 17.79 -12.70
CA ARG A 421 32.90 19.06 -13.44
C ARG A 421 31.96 18.90 -14.64
N ILE A 422 32.23 17.91 -15.49
CA ILE A 422 31.41 17.60 -16.67
C ILE A 422 29.95 17.32 -16.28
N SER A 423 29.72 16.53 -15.23
CA SER A 423 28.36 16.20 -14.77
C SER A 423 27.59 17.42 -14.26
N MET A 424 28.25 18.36 -13.57
CA MET A 424 27.63 19.61 -13.12
C MET A 424 27.33 20.56 -14.30
N GLU A 425 28.19 20.59 -15.31
CA GLU A 425 27.98 21.36 -16.54
C GLU A 425 26.82 20.81 -17.36
N ALA A 426 26.74 19.49 -17.50
CA ALA A 426 25.69 18.79 -18.25
C ALA A 426 24.27 19.12 -17.77
N VAL A 427 24.10 19.48 -16.50
CA VAL A 427 22.81 19.84 -15.89
C VAL A 427 22.72 21.32 -15.49
N GLY A 428 23.70 22.14 -15.85
CA GLY A 428 23.68 23.59 -15.60
C GLY A 428 23.74 23.99 -14.12
N VAL A 429 24.47 23.26 -13.27
CA VAL A 429 24.66 23.58 -11.83
C VAL A 429 26.11 23.89 -11.45
N ALA A 430 27.02 23.96 -12.43
CA ALA A 430 28.45 24.22 -12.18
C ALA A 430 28.72 25.56 -11.47
N ASN A 431 27.94 26.61 -11.77
CA ASN A 431 28.00 27.90 -11.09
C ASN A 431 27.55 27.85 -9.62
N LEU A 432 26.81 26.81 -9.23
CA LEU A 432 26.32 26.59 -7.86
C LEU A 432 27.25 25.69 -7.03
N ARG A 433 28.40 25.25 -7.57
CA ARG A 433 29.27 24.22 -6.96
C ARG A 433 29.58 24.44 -5.47
N LYS A 434 29.82 25.69 -5.05
CA LYS A 434 30.15 26.07 -3.66
C LYS A 434 28.94 26.34 -2.78
N ARG A 435 27.73 26.41 -3.33
CA ARG A 435 26.49 26.63 -2.56
C ARG A 435 26.09 25.35 -1.85
N ARG A 436 25.49 25.52 -0.67
CA ARG A 436 24.88 24.42 0.08
C ARG A 436 23.60 23.97 -0.60
N ILE A 437 23.35 22.67 -0.59
CA ILE A 437 22.14 22.09 -1.19
C ILE A 437 20.85 22.62 -0.56
N SER A 438 20.87 22.92 0.75
CA SER A 438 19.73 23.49 1.47
C SER A 438 19.36 24.92 1.05
N ALA A 439 20.25 25.63 0.35
CA ALA A 439 20.01 26.98 -0.15
C ALA A 439 19.53 27.01 -1.61
N LEU A 440 19.29 25.85 -2.20
CA LEU A 440 18.85 25.70 -3.60
C LEU A 440 17.34 25.54 -3.68
N SER A 441 16.74 25.94 -4.82
CA SER A 441 15.36 25.58 -5.12
C SER A 441 15.20 24.07 -5.35
N THR A 442 14.01 23.52 -5.19
CA THR A 442 13.73 22.10 -5.43
C THR A 442 14.21 21.65 -6.82
N GLY A 443 13.96 22.43 -7.87
CA GLY A 443 14.44 22.13 -9.22
C GLY A 443 15.96 22.12 -9.35
N GLN A 444 16.66 23.02 -8.66
CA GLN A 444 18.13 23.01 -8.60
C GLN A 444 18.66 21.79 -7.84
N GLN A 445 18.05 21.44 -6.70
CA GLN A 445 18.40 20.23 -5.94
C GLN A 445 18.25 18.98 -6.80
N GLN A 446 17.17 18.88 -7.58
CA GLN A 446 16.95 17.75 -8.47
C GLN A 446 18.06 17.62 -9.51
N ARG A 447 18.45 18.72 -10.16
CA ARG A 447 19.55 18.71 -11.12
C ARG A 447 20.87 18.31 -10.48
N VAL A 448 21.12 18.69 -9.23
CA VAL A 448 22.30 18.23 -8.48
C VAL A 448 22.27 16.71 -8.26
N LEU A 449 21.11 16.11 -8.00
CA LEU A 449 20.98 14.66 -7.87
C LEU A 449 21.19 13.95 -9.22
N ILE A 450 20.72 14.53 -10.32
CA ILE A 450 20.99 14.03 -11.67
C ILE A 450 22.49 14.10 -11.96
N ALA A 451 23.15 15.25 -11.74
CA ALA A 451 24.60 15.36 -11.87
C ALA A 451 25.32 14.27 -11.07
N ARG A 452 24.95 14.08 -9.79
CA ARG A 452 25.53 13.02 -8.95
C ARG A 452 25.41 11.64 -9.58
N SER A 453 24.29 11.33 -10.23
CA SER A 453 24.06 10.05 -10.88
C SER A 453 24.85 9.87 -12.18
N LEU A 454 25.20 10.97 -12.88
CA LEU A 454 25.94 10.97 -14.14
C LEU A 454 27.46 10.81 -13.99
N VAL A 455 28.00 11.07 -12.81
CA VAL A 455 29.45 11.11 -12.53
C VAL A 455 30.22 9.83 -12.89
N ARG A 456 29.51 8.70 -12.98
CA ARG A 456 30.09 7.38 -13.33
C ARG A 456 29.85 6.96 -14.77
N ASP A 457 29.32 7.84 -15.61
CA ASP A 457 28.98 7.54 -17.01
C ASP A 457 27.99 6.36 -17.12
N PRO A 458 26.78 6.48 -16.55
CA PRO A 458 25.82 5.40 -16.52
C PRO A 458 25.23 5.15 -17.92
N LYS A 459 24.93 3.88 -18.22
CA LYS A 459 24.23 3.49 -19.45
C LYS A 459 22.72 3.66 -19.35
N ILE A 460 22.17 3.59 -18.12
CA ILE A 460 20.77 3.81 -17.82
C ILE A 460 20.60 4.78 -16.66
N LEU A 461 19.66 5.70 -16.78
CA LEU A 461 19.25 6.64 -15.75
C LEU A 461 17.80 6.34 -15.33
N LEU A 462 17.62 5.93 -14.07
CA LEU A 462 16.33 5.68 -13.45
C LEU A 462 15.93 6.91 -12.63
N LEU A 463 14.82 7.56 -12.98
CA LEU A 463 14.30 8.72 -12.26
C LEU A 463 12.91 8.40 -11.70
N ASP A 464 12.73 8.54 -10.39
CA ASP A 464 11.43 8.35 -9.74
C ASP A 464 10.82 9.73 -9.45
N GLU A 465 9.82 10.16 -10.22
CA GLU A 465 9.11 11.46 -10.12
C GLU A 465 10.02 12.69 -9.93
N PRO A 466 10.98 12.92 -10.84
CA PRO A 466 11.94 14.01 -10.71
C PRO A 466 11.32 15.42 -10.79
N GLU A 467 10.09 15.55 -11.28
CA GLU A 467 9.35 16.80 -11.42
C GLU A 467 8.66 17.27 -10.13
N ALA A 468 8.63 16.43 -9.08
CA ALA A 468 7.88 16.69 -7.87
C ALA A 468 8.38 17.95 -7.13
N GLY A 469 7.48 18.91 -6.89
CA GLY A 469 7.78 20.15 -6.17
C GLY A 469 8.63 21.16 -6.96
N VAL A 470 8.76 20.98 -8.29
CA VAL A 470 9.43 21.90 -9.21
C VAL A 470 8.37 22.76 -9.93
N ASP A 471 8.68 24.03 -10.22
CA ASP A 471 7.82 24.91 -11.01
C ASP A 471 7.87 24.59 -12.51
N ALA A 472 6.94 25.15 -13.29
CA ALA A 472 6.81 24.84 -14.72
C ALA A 472 8.10 25.10 -15.52
N ALA A 473 8.79 26.23 -15.26
CA ALA A 473 10.04 26.57 -15.92
C ALA A 473 11.18 25.59 -15.54
N GLY A 474 11.26 25.19 -14.28
CA GLY A 474 12.22 24.19 -13.82
C GLY A 474 11.95 22.80 -14.39
N GLN A 475 10.68 22.42 -14.57
CA GLN A 475 10.28 21.18 -15.24
C GLN A 475 10.69 21.18 -16.71
N GLU A 476 10.42 22.25 -17.46
CA GLU A 476 10.85 22.38 -18.85
C GLU A 476 12.38 22.27 -19.00
N GLN A 477 13.12 22.92 -18.11
CA GLN A 477 14.59 22.81 -18.07
C GLN A 477 15.05 21.37 -17.77
N LEU A 478 14.38 20.66 -16.86
CA LEU A 478 14.67 19.27 -16.54
C LEU A 478 14.45 18.38 -17.77
N TYR A 479 13.32 18.50 -18.45
CA TYR A 479 13.02 17.72 -19.65
C TYR A 479 14.02 17.99 -20.78
N SER A 480 14.41 19.25 -20.98
CA SER A 480 15.45 19.63 -21.95
C SER A 480 16.79 18.91 -21.67
N ILE A 481 17.20 18.85 -20.40
CA ILE A 481 18.41 18.12 -19.99
C ILE A 481 18.27 16.63 -20.28
N LEU A 482 17.15 16.00 -19.88
CA LEU A 482 16.92 14.57 -20.10
C LEU A 482 16.89 14.21 -21.60
N ARG A 483 16.25 15.05 -22.41
CA ARG A 483 16.22 14.89 -23.87
C ARG A 483 17.64 14.90 -24.43
N ARG A 484 18.45 15.89 -24.05
CA ARG A 484 19.86 16.01 -24.48
C ARG A 484 20.67 14.75 -24.10
N LEU A 485 20.57 14.31 -22.84
CA LEU A 485 21.25 13.11 -22.34
C LEU A 485 20.84 11.85 -23.11
N ASN A 486 19.58 11.74 -23.53
CA ASN A 486 19.11 10.60 -24.31
C ASN A 486 19.54 10.68 -25.79
N THR A 487 19.39 11.83 -26.44
CA THR A 487 19.60 11.96 -27.89
C THR A 487 21.05 12.18 -28.29
N GLU A 488 21.80 12.93 -27.49
CA GLU A 488 23.21 13.27 -27.79
C GLU A 488 24.17 12.28 -27.10
N ASP A 489 23.94 12.02 -25.81
CA ASP A 489 24.84 11.19 -25.00
C ASP A 489 24.46 9.69 -25.04
N GLY A 490 23.32 9.33 -25.66
CA GLY A 490 22.89 7.95 -25.86
C GLY A 490 22.47 7.21 -24.58
N ILE A 491 22.20 7.94 -23.49
CA ILE A 491 21.81 7.36 -22.20
C ILE A 491 20.38 6.84 -22.29
N THR A 492 20.16 5.62 -21.81
CA THR A 492 18.81 5.05 -21.66
C THR A 492 18.12 5.69 -20.47
N ILE A 493 16.88 6.15 -20.61
CA ILE A 493 16.14 6.83 -19.54
C ILE A 493 14.87 6.06 -19.23
N LEU A 494 14.68 5.69 -17.96
CA LEU A 494 13.40 5.23 -17.43
C LEU A 494 12.95 6.21 -16.34
N MET A 495 11.87 6.95 -16.63
CA MET A 495 11.38 8.01 -15.76
C MET A 495 9.97 7.70 -15.29
N VAL A 496 9.75 7.68 -13.99
CA VAL A 496 8.41 7.66 -13.39
C VAL A 496 7.85 9.07 -13.43
N SER A 497 6.65 9.25 -13.96
CA SER A 497 5.95 10.53 -13.93
C SER A 497 4.44 10.34 -13.78
N HIS A 498 3.79 11.39 -13.30
CA HIS A 498 2.32 11.50 -13.25
C HIS A 498 1.78 12.54 -14.24
N ASP A 499 2.66 13.29 -14.92
CA ASP A 499 2.30 14.29 -15.93
C ASP A 499 2.28 13.66 -17.33
N ILE A 500 1.10 13.24 -17.76
CA ILE A 500 0.88 12.67 -19.09
C ILE A 500 1.24 13.70 -20.18
N GLY A 501 0.87 14.97 -20.01
CA GLY A 501 1.04 15.98 -21.05
C GLY A 501 2.51 16.26 -21.37
N ALA A 502 3.34 16.36 -20.33
CA ALA A 502 4.78 16.50 -20.51
C ALA A 502 5.41 15.22 -21.07
N VAL A 503 5.03 14.05 -20.55
CA VAL A 503 5.56 12.75 -21.00
C VAL A 503 5.27 12.49 -22.48
N MET A 504 4.07 12.83 -22.96
CA MET A 504 3.69 12.63 -24.37
C MET A 504 4.56 13.43 -25.34
N ARG A 505 5.20 14.51 -24.90
CA ARG A 505 6.12 15.33 -25.72
C ARG A 505 7.57 14.84 -25.70
N GLU A 506 7.96 14.11 -24.66
CA GLU A 506 9.37 13.83 -24.36
C GLU A 506 9.73 12.35 -24.51
N ALA A 507 8.85 11.46 -24.05
CA ALA A 507 9.11 10.02 -24.07
C ALA A 507 8.71 9.42 -25.41
N LYS A 508 9.60 8.59 -25.97
CA LYS A 508 9.29 7.80 -27.18
C LYS A 508 8.31 6.68 -26.86
N THR A 509 8.51 6.06 -25.70
CA THR A 509 7.77 4.89 -25.25
C THR A 509 7.18 5.18 -23.87
N VAL A 510 5.96 4.74 -23.63
CA VAL A 510 5.30 4.80 -22.33
C VAL A 510 4.95 3.40 -21.86
N ALA A 511 5.11 3.16 -20.57
CA ALA A 511 4.62 1.97 -19.87
C ALA A 511 3.59 2.43 -18.84
N CYS A 512 2.32 2.11 -19.06
CA CYS A 512 1.22 2.48 -18.19
C CYS A 512 0.92 1.31 -17.25
N ILE A 513 1.08 1.52 -15.94
CA ILE A 513 0.85 0.47 -14.95
C ILE A 513 -0.24 0.84 -13.94
N ASN A 514 -1.08 -0.14 -13.65
CA ASN A 514 -2.03 -0.14 -12.53
C ASN A 514 -2.09 -1.55 -11.94
N ARG A 515 -1.04 -1.92 -11.19
CA ARG A 515 -0.71 -3.29 -10.77
C ARG A 515 -0.35 -4.21 -11.92
N THR A 516 -1.13 -4.23 -12.98
CA THR A 516 -0.80 -4.87 -14.26
C THR A 516 -0.25 -3.84 -15.25
N LEU A 517 0.32 -4.31 -16.34
CA LEU A 517 0.68 -3.47 -17.48
C LEU A 517 -0.58 -3.22 -18.31
N VAL A 518 -1.08 -1.97 -18.29
CA VAL A 518 -2.26 -1.56 -19.05
C VAL A 518 -1.88 -1.30 -20.51
N PHE A 519 -0.74 -0.66 -20.73
CA PHE A 519 -0.23 -0.35 -22.06
C PHE A 519 1.30 -0.27 -22.04
N HIS A 520 1.94 -0.70 -23.13
CA HIS A 520 3.35 -0.47 -23.39
C HIS A 520 3.58 -0.27 -24.88
N GLY A 521 4.14 0.88 -25.25
CA GLY A 521 4.38 1.21 -26.64
C GLY A 521 4.63 2.71 -26.85
N PRO A 522 4.61 3.18 -28.11
CA PRO A 522 4.83 4.58 -28.41
C PRO A 522 3.82 5.49 -27.72
N ALA A 523 4.27 6.63 -27.18
CA ALA A 523 3.42 7.55 -26.41
C ALA A 523 2.14 7.97 -27.17
N HIS A 524 2.29 8.28 -28.46
CA HIS A 524 1.20 8.69 -29.35
C HIS A 524 0.20 7.58 -29.71
N HIS A 525 0.46 6.32 -29.33
CA HIS A 525 -0.46 5.21 -29.55
C HIS A 525 -1.39 4.95 -28.36
N ILE A 526 -1.23 5.65 -27.24
CA ILE A 526 -2.11 5.47 -26.10
C ILE A 526 -3.55 5.84 -26.48
N THR A 527 -4.49 4.96 -26.19
CA THR A 527 -5.90 5.17 -26.48
C THR A 527 -6.65 5.76 -25.28
N GLN A 528 -7.78 6.41 -25.53
CA GLN A 528 -8.69 6.87 -24.46
C GLN A 528 -9.15 5.72 -23.56
N ARG A 529 -9.33 4.52 -24.13
CA ARG A 529 -9.68 3.31 -23.40
C ARG A 529 -8.58 2.92 -22.41
N GLU A 530 -7.32 2.87 -22.86
CA GLU A 530 -6.18 2.53 -21.99
C GLU A 530 -5.97 3.58 -20.91
N LEU A 531 -6.18 4.86 -21.20
CA LEU A 531 -6.18 5.92 -20.18
C LEU A 531 -7.31 5.72 -19.16
N SER A 532 -8.51 5.35 -19.62
CA SER A 532 -9.63 5.07 -18.73
C SER A 532 -9.37 3.84 -17.85
N ASP A 533 -8.82 2.76 -18.42
CA ASP A 533 -8.42 1.55 -17.71
C ASP A 533 -7.27 1.83 -16.70
N LEU A 534 -6.36 2.74 -17.04
CA LEU A 534 -5.25 3.14 -16.18
C LEU A 534 -5.72 3.89 -14.92
N TYR A 535 -6.72 4.77 -15.04
CA TYR A 535 -7.21 5.61 -13.93
C TYR A 535 -8.52 5.10 -13.30
N GLY A 536 -9.19 4.11 -13.88
CA GLY A 536 -10.44 3.54 -13.38
C GLY A 536 -11.64 4.49 -13.47
N LEU A 537 -11.57 5.50 -14.35
CA LEU A 537 -12.61 6.50 -14.59
C LEU A 537 -12.80 6.67 -16.11
N PRO A 538 -14.01 6.94 -16.61
CA PRO A 538 -14.18 7.36 -17.98
C PRO A 538 -13.46 8.71 -18.17
N MET A 539 -12.36 8.69 -18.91
CA MET A 539 -11.54 9.88 -19.19
C MET A 539 -11.88 10.41 -20.58
N ASP A 540 -12.33 11.66 -20.70
CA ASP A 540 -12.41 12.36 -21.97
C ASP A 540 -11.05 13.01 -22.28
N VAL A 541 -10.43 12.62 -23.39
CA VAL A 541 -9.17 13.22 -23.85
C VAL A 541 -9.51 14.48 -24.66
N LEU A 542 -9.43 15.64 -24.01
CA LEU A 542 -9.51 16.92 -24.70
C LEU A 542 -8.14 17.24 -25.31
N VAL A 543 -7.95 16.90 -26.59
CA VAL A 543 -6.79 17.34 -27.36
C VAL A 543 -7.00 18.81 -27.73
N HIS A 544 -6.14 19.70 -27.22
CA HIS A 544 -6.15 21.09 -27.65
C HIS A 544 -5.25 21.23 -28.88
N ASP A 545 -5.86 21.26 -30.07
CA ASP A 545 -5.14 21.59 -31.30
C ASP A 545 -4.67 23.04 -31.22
N LEU A 546 -3.35 23.24 -31.14
CA LEU A 546 -2.69 24.54 -31.28
C LEU A 546 -2.73 24.98 -32.75
N MET A 547 -3.92 25.25 -33.26
CA MET A 547 -4.14 25.93 -34.55
C MET A 547 -5.23 27.00 -34.36
N HIS A 548 -4.96 27.96 -33.45
CA HIS A 548 -5.63 29.25 -33.49
C HIS A 548 -4.67 30.28 -34.08
N GLU A 549 -4.65 30.36 -35.42
CA GLU A 549 -4.28 31.61 -36.09
C GLU A 549 -5.28 32.67 -35.65
N HIS A 550 -4.81 33.66 -34.91
CA HIS A 550 -5.54 34.91 -34.72
C HIS A 550 -5.65 35.60 -36.09
N ARG A 551 -6.87 35.57 -36.66
CA ARG A 551 -7.32 36.60 -37.61
C ARG A 551 -8.11 37.66 -36.88
#